data_AF-H2AW54-F1
#
_entry.id   AF-H2AW54-F1
#
_cell.length_a   1.000
_cell.length_b   1.000
_cell.length_c   1.000
_cell.angle_alpha   90.00
_cell.angle_beta   90.00
_cell.angle_gamma   90.00
#
_symmetry.space_group_name_H-M   'P 1'
#
loop_
_entity.id
_entity.type
_entity.pdbx_description
1 polymer ?
#
loop_
_entity_poly.entity_id
_entity_poly.type
_entity_poly.pdbx_seq_one_letter_code
_entity_poly.pdbx_strand_id
1 'polypeptide(L)'
;MCETNSAHVGMTIDFHSDFHNYGDCIIDDTKATTSGALTFFSDTWENYGNLWFSGKLTPIRPSTPLKISSKDIDNSGLISVTQSSSGGDATFYFGSSSSSSLKNSGTICANNVTVYPENTIQGNGCITLNSKATLHLADIKSHSLANQVIYMSSSTAKIYVTHQAATASLTVRGFGGGNTIGLSTGITSYTYSTSTGILQLKSTPLLSSTFTINIDTGTGYDMNHFSTSSSDTLLGKK
;
A
#
# COMPACT_ATOMS: atom_id res chain seq x y z
N MET A 1 -5.92 0.66 -23.03
CA MET A 1 -6.43 -0.67 -23.39
C MET A 1 -7.61 -0.95 -22.49
N CYS A 2 -8.80 -1.15 -23.04
CA CYS A 2 -10.01 -1.29 -22.24
C CYS A 2 -10.80 -2.51 -22.70
N GLU A 3 -11.23 -3.33 -21.76
CA GLU A 3 -12.18 -4.40 -22.00
C GLU A 3 -13.57 -3.82 -22.25
N THR A 4 -14.16 -4.18 -23.39
CA THR A 4 -15.45 -3.65 -23.83
C THR A 4 -16.59 -4.64 -23.65
N ASN A 5 -16.30 -5.91 -23.32
CA ASN A 5 -17.30 -6.98 -23.29
C ASN A 5 -17.12 -7.93 -22.09
N SER A 6 -18.23 -8.27 -21.44
CA SER A 6 -18.27 -9.20 -20.30
C SER A 6 -18.18 -10.67 -20.65
N ALA A 7 -17.98 -11.03 -21.92
CA ALA A 7 -17.64 -12.39 -22.35
C ALA A 7 -16.14 -12.62 -22.49
N HIS A 8 -15.31 -11.56 -22.43
CA HIS A 8 -13.86 -11.68 -22.58
C HIS A 8 -13.22 -12.23 -21.31
N VAL A 9 -12.17 -13.04 -21.48
CA VAL A 9 -11.29 -13.46 -20.39
C VAL A 9 -10.40 -12.28 -20.03
N GLY A 10 -10.07 -12.10 -18.75
CA GLY A 10 -9.29 -10.96 -18.27
C GLY A 10 -7.93 -10.83 -18.96
N MET A 11 -7.54 -9.59 -19.26
CA MET A 11 -6.29 -9.29 -19.97
C MET A 11 -5.08 -9.57 -19.08
N THR A 12 -4.13 -10.34 -19.60
CA THR A 12 -2.77 -10.41 -19.01
C THR A 12 -1.81 -9.70 -19.95
N ILE A 13 -1.13 -8.68 -19.43
CA ILE A 13 -0.24 -7.81 -20.21
C ILE A 13 1.10 -7.77 -19.52
N ASP A 14 2.14 -8.23 -20.22
CA ASP A 14 3.51 -8.21 -19.74
C ASP A 14 4.37 -7.30 -20.63
N PHE A 15 5.00 -6.30 -20.00
CA PHE A 15 5.98 -5.43 -20.65
C PHE A 15 7.39 -5.92 -20.34
N HIS A 16 8.17 -6.23 -21.37
CA HIS A 16 9.53 -6.79 -21.25
C HIS A 16 10.64 -5.81 -21.67
N SER A 17 10.29 -4.57 -21.98
CA SER A 17 11.21 -3.52 -22.39
C SER A 17 10.94 -2.28 -21.57
N ASP A 18 11.89 -1.35 -21.58
CA ASP A 18 11.81 -0.12 -20.82
C ASP A 18 10.48 0.60 -21.05
N PHE A 19 9.89 1.05 -19.95
CA PHE A 19 8.59 1.70 -19.94
C PHE A 19 8.77 3.17 -19.57
N HIS A 20 8.29 4.05 -20.43
CA HIS A 20 8.29 5.49 -20.18
C HIS A 20 6.88 6.04 -20.42
N ASN A 21 6.23 6.50 -19.35
CA ASN A 21 4.93 7.15 -19.44
C ASN A 21 5.01 8.65 -19.14
N TYR A 22 4.71 9.48 -20.14
CA TYR A 22 4.65 10.94 -20.03
C TYR A 22 3.24 11.51 -20.15
N GLY A 23 2.23 10.64 -20.34
CA GLY A 23 0.83 11.03 -20.52
C GLY A 23 -0.08 10.05 -19.81
N ASP A 24 -1.17 9.67 -20.47
CA ASP A 24 -2.18 8.81 -19.88
C ASP A 24 -2.02 7.35 -20.36
N CYS A 25 -1.72 6.46 -19.43
CA CYS A 25 -1.74 5.02 -19.63
C CYS A 25 -2.92 4.43 -18.88
N ILE A 26 -3.96 4.01 -19.61
CA ILE A 26 -5.20 3.49 -19.03
C ILE A 26 -5.35 2.03 -19.41
N ILE A 27 -5.49 1.18 -18.39
CA ILE A 27 -5.78 -0.25 -18.52
C ILE A 27 -7.02 -0.56 -17.69
N ASP A 28 -8.10 -0.92 -18.37
CA ASP A 28 -9.39 -1.25 -17.75
C ASP A 28 -9.79 -2.68 -18.14
N ASP A 29 -9.83 -3.55 -17.15
CA ASP A 29 -10.21 -4.96 -17.21
C ASP A 29 -11.48 -5.23 -16.38
N THR A 30 -12.17 -4.18 -15.92
CA THR A 30 -13.33 -4.32 -15.00
C THR A 30 -14.51 -5.05 -15.62
N LYS A 31 -14.62 -5.08 -16.95
CA LYS A 31 -15.70 -5.77 -17.67
C LYS A 31 -15.45 -7.25 -17.86
N ALA A 32 -14.22 -7.75 -17.75
CA ALA A 32 -13.87 -9.13 -18.07
C ALA A 32 -14.63 -10.19 -17.23
N THR A 33 -14.58 -11.45 -17.65
CA THR A 33 -15.14 -12.60 -16.92
C THR A 33 -14.22 -13.08 -15.81
N THR A 34 -12.90 -13.00 -16.01
CA THR A 34 -11.85 -13.39 -15.06
C THR A 34 -10.99 -12.20 -14.67
N SER A 35 -10.17 -12.37 -13.63
CA SER A 35 -9.19 -11.35 -13.24
C SER A 35 -8.08 -11.28 -14.28
N GLY A 36 -7.77 -10.08 -14.77
CA GLY A 36 -6.56 -9.77 -15.52
C GLY A 36 -5.36 -9.41 -14.62
N ALA A 37 -4.22 -9.18 -15.26
CA ALA A 37 -2.97 -8.80 -14.63
C ALA A 37 -2.15 -7.88 -15.55
N LEU A 38 -1.45 -6.92 -14.96
CA LEU A 38 -0.49 -6.07 -15.64
C LEU A 38 0.88 -6.22 -14.97
N THR A 39 1.88 -6.64 -15.73
CA THR A 39 3.24 -6.78 -15.23
C THR A 39 4.25 -5.98 -16.04
N PHE A 40 5.16 -5.31 -15.34
CA PHE A 40 6.33 -4.67 -15.93
C PHE A 40 7.60 -5.41 -15.49
N PHE A 41 8.32 -5.95 -16.46
CA PHE A 41 9.62 -6.60 -16.33
C PHE A 41 10.62 -5.89 -17.23
N SER A 42 11.21 -4.81 -16.74
CA SER A 42 12.13 -3.98 -17.53
C SER A 42 13.36 -3.59 -16.72
N ASP A 43 14.40 -3.11 -17.41
CA ASP A 43 15.53 -2.48 -16.73
C ASP A 43 15.07 -1.13 -16.17
N THR A 44 14.40 -0.32 -16.98
CA THR A 44 13.93 1.02 -16.61
C THR A 44 12.41 1.11 -16.65
N TRP A 45 11.80 1.58 -15.56
CA TRP A 45 10.38 1.93 -15.49
C TRP A 45 10.24 3.36 -14.98
N GLU A 46 9.67 4.23 -15.80
CA GLU A 46 9.45 5.64 -15.50
C GLU A 46 7.99 6.04 -15.73
N ASN A 47 7.41 6.68 -14.73
CA ASN A 47 6.08 7.28 -14.84
C ASN A 47 6.10 8.74 -14.39
N TYR A 48 6.01 9.64 -15.37
CA TYR A 48 5.86 11.09 -15.19
C TYR A 48 4.43 11.56 -15.45
N GLY A 49 3.62 10.76 -16.16
CA GLY A 49 2.21 11.01 -16.41
C GLY A 49 1.29 10.31 -15.41
N ASN A 50 0.22 9.72 -15.93
CA ASN A 50 -0.78 9.02 -15.15
C ASN A 50 -0.92 7.58 -15.64
N LEU A 51 -0.84 6.63 -14.71
CA LEU A 51 -1.12 5.22 -14.94
C LEU A 51 -2.38 4.84 -14.17
N TRP A 52 -3.40 4.37 -14.87
CA TRP A 52 -4.61 3.80 -14.27
C TRP A 52 -4.72 2.34 -14.62
N PHE A 53 -4.82 1.51 -13.59
CA PHE A 53 -5.21 0.12 -13.71
C PHE A 53 -6.52 -0.10 -12.94
N SER A 54 -7.53 -0.61 -13.65
CA SER A 54 -8.79 -1.03 -13.04
C SER A 54 -9.05 -2.48 -13.43
N GLY A 55 -8.95 -3.40 -12.48
CA GLY A 55 -9.18 -4.83 -12.73
C GLY A 55 -10.46 -5.35 -12.11
N LYS A 56 -10.82 -6.59 -12.45
CA LYS A 56 -11.89 -7.32 -11.77
C LYS A 56 -11.32 -8.37 -10.82
N LEU A 57 -11.87 -8.45 -9.61
CA LEU A 57 -11.59 -9.55 -8.69
C LEU A 57 -12.60 -10.67 -8.95
N THR A 58 -12.12 -11.91 -9.08
CA THR A 58 -12.98 -13.08 -9.22
C THR A 58 -12.72 -14.09 -8.10
N PRO A 59 -13.75 -14.81 -7.61
CA PRO A 59 -13.60 -15.75 -6.47
C PRO A 59 -12.61 -16.90 -6.72
N ILE A 60 -12.25 -17.13 -7.98
CA ILE A 60 -11.46 -18.29 -8.40
C ILE A 60 -9.95 -18.03 -8.23
N ARG A 61 -9.51 -16.76 -8.14
CA ARG A 61 -8.08 -16.43 -7.98
C ARG A 61 -7.87 -15.12 -7.18
N PRO A 62 -7.00 -15.13 -6.14
CA PRO A 62 -6.38 -13.90 -5.66
C PRO A 62 -5.69 -13.23 -6.86
N SER A 63 -6.06 -11.99 -7.15
CA SER A 63 -5.55 -11.30 -8.34
C SER A 63 -4.26 -10.55 -7.99
N THR A 64 -3.27 -10.60 -8.87
CA THR A 64 -2.18 -9.61 -8.87
C THR A 64 -2.53 -8.59 -9.96
N PRO A 65 -3.39 -7.58 -9.66
CA PRO A 65 -3.82 -6.59 -10.64
C PRO A 65 -2.64 -5.91 -11.33
N LEU A 66 -1.62 -5.56 -10.55
CA LEU A 66 -0.47 -4.82 -11.00
C LEU A 66 0.79 -5.35 -10.32
N LYS A 67 1.85 -5.55 -11.10
CA LYS A 67 3.19 -5.76 -10.58
C LYS A 67 4.19 -4.92 -11.38
N ILE A 68 4.93 -4.06 -10.68
CA ILE A 68 6.04 -3.30 -11.27
C ILE A 68 7.33 -3.90 -10.74
N SER A 69 7.94 -4.78 -11.52
CA SER A 69 9.13 -5.57 -11.17
C SER A 69 10.29 -5.20 -12.08
N SER A 70 10.68 -3.93 -12.05
CA SER A 70 11.78 -3.39 -12.83
C SER A 70 13.01 -3.11 -11.97
N LYS A 71 14.18 -3.09 -12.60
CA LYS A 71 15.45 -2.84 -11.89
C LYS A 71 15.50 -1.41 -11.33
N ASP A 72 15.19 -0.42 -12.16
CA ASP A 72 15.13 0.98 -11.77
C ASP A 72 13.72 1.53 -11.98
N ILE A 73 13.10 2.00 -10.90
CA ILE A 73 11.70 2.46 -10.85
C ILE A 73 11.67 3.92 -10.39
N ASP A 74 11.18 4.83 -11.23
CA ASP A 74 10.87 6.23 -10.85
C ASP A 74 9.40 6.56 -11.15
N ASN A 75 8.62 6.75 -10.08
CA ASN A 75 7.30 7.35 -10.17
C ASN A 75 7.33 8.80 -9.69
N SER A 76 7.14 9.73 -10.61
CA SER A 76 6.91 11.15 -10.30
C SER A 76 5.48 11.62 -10.66
N GLY A 77 4.70 10.75 -11.30
CA GLY A 77 3.30 10.99 -11.65
C GLY A 77 2.29 10.25 -10.77
N LEU A 78 1.15 9.89 -11.35
CA LEU A 78 0.08 9.12 -10.68
C LEU A 78 0.17 7.64 -11.04
N ILE A 79 0.03 6.76 -10.05
CA ILE A 79 -0.33 5.35 -10.21
C ILE A 79 -1.66 5.14 -9.48
N SER A 80 -2.72 4.81 -10.19
CA SER A 80 -4.04 4.52 -9.63
C SER A 80 -4.39 3.06 -9.89
N VAL A 81 -4.50 2.26 -8.83
CA VAL A 81 -4.81 0.84 -8.90
C VAL A 81 -6.13 0.56 -8.20
N THR A 82 -7.08 0.01 -8.95
CA THR A 82 -8.40 -0.36 -8.44
C THR A 82 -8.73 -1.80 -8.83
N GLN A 83 -9.42 -2.52 -7.95
CA GLN A 83 -10.03 -3.81 -8.27
C GLN A 83 -11.52 -3.78 -7.92
N SER A 84 -12.37 -4.23 -8.85
CA SER A 84 -13.81 -4.32 -8.64
C SER A 84 -14.17 -5.61 -7.89
N SER A 85 -14.88 -5.47 -6.76
CA SER A 85 -15.44 -6.49 -5.86
C SER A 85 -14.63 -6.87 -4.61
N SER A 86 -15.36 -7.14 -3.53
CA SER A 86 -14.92 -7.14 -2.12
C SER A 86 -13.99 -8.29 -1.73
N GLY A 87 -12.84 -7.99 -1.15
CA GLY A 87 -12.05 -9.01 -0.46
C GLY A 87 -10.70 -8.54 0.08
N GLY A 88 -10.05 -7.56 -0.56
CA GLY A 88 -8.68 -7.17 -0.18
C GLY A 88 -7.61 -8.18 -0.60
N ASP A 89 -7.99 -9.23 -1.35
CA ASP A 89 -7.09 -10.30 -1.82
C ASP A 89 -6.24 -9.89 -3.03
N ALA A 90 -6.59 -8.77 -3.67
CA ALA A 90 -5.83 -8.25 -4.80
C ALA A 90 -4.57 -7.55 -4.31
N THR A 91 -3.40 -7.88 -4.88
CA THR A 91 -2.12 -7.28 -4.47
C THR A 91 -1.45 -6.50 -5.60
N PHE A 92 -1.11 -5.24 -5.34
CA PHE A 92 -0.19 -4.46 -6.14
C PHE A 92 1.23 -4.60 -5.57
N TYR A 93 2.09 -5.31 -6.29
CA TYR A 93 3.52 -5.41 -5.97
C TYR A 93 4.27 -4.23 -6.59
N PHE A 94 4.98 -3.48 -5.75
CA PHE A 94 5.78 -2.34 -6.17
C PHE A 94 7.25 -2.58 -5.80
N GLY A 95 8.07 -2.79 -6.84
CA GLY A 95 9.43 -3.29 -6.69
C GLY A 95 9.53 -4.80 -6.87
N SER A 96 10.75 -5.30 -6.67
CA SER A 96 11.06 -6.72 -6.55
C SER A 96 12.44 -6.89 -5.91
N SER A 97 12.81 -8.12 -5.55
CA SER A 97 14.16 -8.42 -5.05
C SER A 97 15.29 -8.05 -6.02
N SER A 98 15.00 -7.83 -7.31
CA SER A 98 15.96 -7.37 -8.31
C SER A 98 15.98 -5.86 -8.51
N SER A 99 15.11 -5.08 -7.86
CA SER A 99 15.12 -3.62 -7.94
C SER A 99 16.35 -3.04 -7.25
N SER A 100 17.19 -2.32 -8.01
CA SER A 100 18.29 -1.51 -7.48
C SER A 100 17.83 -0.16 -6.97
N SER A 101 16.82 0.43 -7.60
CA SER A 101 16.25 1.70 -7.18
C SER A 101 14.73 1.69 -7.29
N LEU A 102 14.08 2.21 -6.25
CA LEU A 102 12.63 2.39 -6.21
C LEU A 102 12.33 3.75 -5.60
N LYS A 103 11.95 4.70 -6.46
CA LYS A 103 11.66 6.08 -6.10
C LYS A 103 10.20 6.41 -6.40
N ASN A 104 9.54 7.00 -5.42
CA ASN A 104 8.21 7.57 -5.54
C ASN A 104 8.24 9.02 -5.03
N SER A 105 8.15 9.98 -5.96
CA SER A 105 7.94 11.40 -5.68
C SER A 105 6.53 11.87 -6.08
N GLY A 106 5.78 11.01 -6.78
CA GLY A 106 4.39 11.24 -7.16
C GLY A 106 3.38 10.64 -6.17
N THR A 107 2.27 10.17 -6.70
CA THR A 107 1.15 9.63 -5.91
C THR A 107 0.79 8.22 -6.34
N ILE A 108 0.64 7.33 -5.36
CA ILE A 108 0.06 5.99 -5.52
C ILE A 108 -1.32 6.00 -4.86
N CYS A 109 -2.38 5.72 -5.61
CA CYS A 109 -3.74 5.61 -5.13
C CYS A 109 -4.20 4.16 -5.23
N ALA A 110 -4.52 3.55 -4.09
CA ALA A 110 -5.06 2.20 -4.04
C ALA A 110 -6.53 2.21 -3.62
N ASN A 111 -7.35 1.41 -4.30
CA ASN A 111 -8.75 1.19 -3.95
C ASN A 111 -9.08 -0.30 -4.03
N ASN A 112 -9.44 -0.90 -2.89
CA ASN A 112 -9.75 -2.31 -2.76
C ASN A 112 -8.60 -3.22 -3.23
N VAL A 113 -7.37 -2.79 -2.96
CA VAL A 113 -6.11 -3.47 -3.30
C VAL A 113 -5.16 -3.35 -2.12
N THR A 114 -4.35 -4.38 -1.90
CA THR A 114 -3.21 -4.36 -0.99
C THR A 114 -1.98 -3.85 -1.75
N VAL A 115 -1.44 -2.70 -1.35
CA VAL A 115 -0.13 -2.22 -1.81
C VAL A 115 0.94 -2.94 -1.02
N TYR A 116 1.87 -3.58 -1.73
CA TYR A 116 2.95 -4.37 -1.16
C TYR A 116 4.29 -3.88 -1.72
N PRO A 117 5.00 -2.99 -1.00
CA PRO A 117 6.36 -2.60 -1.35
C PRO A 117 7.33 -3.76 -1.10
N GLU A 118 8.12 -4.11 -2.12
CA GLU A 118 9.15 -5.16 -2.03
C GLU A 118 10.56 -4.60 -1.79
N ASN A 119 10.72 -3.27 -1.70
CA ASN A 119 11.99 -2.59 -1.43
C ASN A 119 11.75 -1.28 -0.65
N THR A 120 12.85 -0.65 -0.19
CA THR A 120 12.78 0.71 0.37
C THR A 120 12.32 1.70 -0.69
N ILE A 121 11.29 2.49 -0.38
CA ILE A 121 10.79 3.54 -1.27
C ILE A 121 11.48 4.86 -0.96
N GLN A 122 12.26 5.34 -1.92
CA GLN A 122 12.92 6.65 -1.90
C GLN A 122 11.99 7.75 -2.42
N GLY A 123 12.36 9.01 -2.20
CA GLY A 123 11.56 10.17 -2.60
C GLY A 123 10.56 10.61 -1.52
N ASN A 124 9.78 11.63 -1.85
CA ASN A 124 8.88 12.36 -0.95
C ASN A 124 7.40 12.30 -1.39
N GLY A 125 7.05 11.27 -2.16
CA GLY A 125 5.70 11.05 -2.67
C GLY A 125 4.73 10.57 -1.59
N CYS A 126 3.54 10.18 -2.04
CA CYS A 126 2.49 9.70 -1.15
C CYS A 126 1.82 8.40 -1.62
N ILE A 127 1.32 7.64 -0.65
CA ILE A 127 0.50 6.45 -0.86
C ILE A 127 -0.86 6.72 -0.22
N THR A 128 -1.89 6.86 -1.05
CA THR A 128 -3.28 7.09 -0.63
C THR A 128 -4.05 5.78 -0.61
N LEU A 129 -4.54 5.42 0.57
CA LEU A 129 -5.36 4.24 0.82
C LEU A 129 -6.84 4.64 0.84
N ASN A 130 -7.55 4.33 -0.24
CA ASN A 130 -8.99 4.54 -0.35
C ASN A 130 -9.79 3.35 0.24
N SER A 131 -11.01 3.15 -0.24
CA SER A 131 -11.92 2.14 0.30
C SER A 131 -11.30 0.75 0.22
N LYS A 132 -11.27 0.03 1.35
CA LYS A 132 -10.77 -1.35 1.48
C LYS A 132 -9.33 -1.54 0.97
N ALA A 133 -8.55 -0.46 0.86
CA ALA A 133 -7.15 -0.55 0.51
C ALA A 133 -6.32 -0.87 1.75
N THR A 134 -5.29 -1.69 1.56
CA THR A 134 -4.34 -2.04 2.61
C THR A 134 -2.95 -1.65 2.18
N LEU A 135 -2.14 -1.05 3.05
CA LEU A 135 -0.70 -1.04 2.90
C LEU A 135 -0.12 -2.17 3.75
N HIS A 136 0.50 -3.16 3.12
CA HIS A 136 1.14 -4.27 3.82
C HIS A 136 2.66 -4.10 3.79
N LEU A 137 3.24 -3.88 4.96
CA LEU A 137 4.68 -3.73 5.18
C LEU A 137 5.23 -5.02 5.77
N ALA A 138 5.68 -5.93 4.90
CA ALA A 138 6.14 -7.24 5.35
C ALA A 138 7.49 -7.20 6.09
N ASP A 139 8.36 -6.26 5.72
CA ASP A 139 9.64 -6.02 6.36
C ASP A 139 9.94 -4.51 6.38
N ILE A 140 9.36 -3.82 7.37
CA ILE A 140 9.56 -2.36 7.51
C ILE A 140 11.01 -1.96 7.82
N LYS A 141 11.85 -2.91 8.25
CA LYS A 141 13.27 -2.66 8.53
C LYS A 141 14.06 -2.59 7.23
N SER A 142 13.82 -3.52 6.33
CA SER A 142 14.50 -3.59 5.02
C SER A 142 13.83 -2.73 3.96
N HIS A 143 12.51 -2.53 4.07
CA HIS A 143 11.67 -1.79 3.11
C HIS A 143 11.10 -0.52 3.77
N SER A 144 12.00 0.43 4.05
CA SER A 144 11.64 1.68 4.72
C SER A 144 10.74 2.56 3.85
N LEU A 145 9.84 3.30 4.52
CA LEU A 145 8.94 4.31 3.95
C LEU A 145 9.13 5.67 4.61
N ALA A 146 10.26 5.92 5.27
CA ALA A 146 10.44 7.06 6.17
C ALA A 146 10.10 8.43 5.55
N ASN A 147 10.32 8.61 4.24
CA ASN A 147 10.08 9.87 3.53
C ASN A 147 8.74 9.91 2.78
N GLN A 148 7.98 8.82 2.79
CA GLN A 148 6.69 8.75 2.12
C GLN A 148 5.58 9.21 3.08
N VAL A 149 4.56 9.87 2.54
CA VAL A 149 3.33 10.18 3.28
C VAL A 149 2.26 9.14 2.97
N ILE A 150 1.77 8.43 3.98
CA ILE A 150 0.67 7.48 3.83
C ILE A 150 -0.62 8.21 4.22
N TYR A 151 -1.56 8.37 3.27
CA TYR A 151 -2.84 9.01 3.53
C TYR A 151 -3.98 7.98 3.59
N MET A 152 -4.60 7.83 4.76
CA MET A 152 -5.74 6.94 4.97
C MET A 152 -7.04 7.72 4.70
N SER A 153 -7.54 7.68 3.46
CA SER A 153 -8.69 8.51 3.04
C SER A 153 -10.05 7.89 3.35
N SER A 154 -10.11 6.59 3.67
CA SER A 154 -11.34 5.86 3.96
C SER A 154 -11.33 5.26 5.37
N SER A 155 -12.51 5.16 5.98
CA SER A 155 -12.75 4.42 7.23
C SER A 155 -12.45 2.92 7.12
N THR A 156 -12.34 2.38 5.91
CA THR A 156 -12.02 0.97 5.67
C THR A 156 -10.56 0.73 5.25
N ALA A 157 -9.76 1.80 5.18
CA ALA A 157 -8.33 1.71 4.88
C ALA A 157 -7.58 1.03 6.03
N LYS A 158 -6.51 0.30 5.69
CA LYS A 158 -5.72 -0.44 6.67
C LYS A 158 -4.23 -0.27 6.42
N ILE A 159 -3.46 -0.15 7.49
CA ILE A 159 -2.00 -0.37 7.46
C ILE A 159 -1.75 -1.66 8.24
N TYR A 160 -0.99 -2.58 7.67
CA TYR A 160 -0.62 -3.83 8.32
C TYR A 160 0.88 -4.03 8.26
N VAL A 161 1.52 -4.19 9.41
CA VAL A 161 2.98 -4.34 9.52
C VAL A 161 3.33 -5.73 10.02
N THR A 162 4.12 -6.46 9.23
CA THR A 162 4.72 -7.74 9.62
C THR A 162 6.15 -7.50 10.10
N HIS A 163 6.52 -8.23 11.14
CA HIS A 163 7.63 -7.89 12.02
C HIS A 163 8.96 -8.57 11.65
N GLN A 164 10.05 -7.79 11.70
CA GLN A 164 11.36 -8.25 12.17
C GLN A 164 12.00 -7.17 13.08
N ALA A 165 12.70 -7.60 14.12
CA ALA A 165 13.19 -6.81 15.27
C ALA A 165 13.83 -5.45 14.88
N ALA A 166 13.07 -4.36 15.03
CA ALA A 166 13.55 -2.98 14.84
C ALA A 166 12.62 -1.94 15.48
N THR A 167 13.14 -0.71 15.63
CA THR A 167 12.31 0.48 15.72
C THR A 167 12.09 1.02 14.32
N ALA A 168 10.84 1.28 13.94
CA ALA A 168 10.50 1.84 12.63
C ALA A 168 9.71 3.14 12.77
N SER A 169 9.66 3.94 11.70
CA SER A 169 8.88 5.18 11.68
C SER A 169 8.10 5.33 10.38
N LEU A 170 6.87 5.84 10.50
CA LEU A 170 5.98 6.12 9.38
C LEU A 170 5.39 7.52 9.53
N THR A 171 5.13 8.17 8.40
CA THR A 171 4.33 9.39 8.35
C THR A 171 2.94 9.02 7.82
N VAL A 172 1.93 9.11 8.68
CA VAL A 172 0.54 8.77 8.37
C VAL A 172 -0.33 10.01 8.52
N ARG A 173 -1.26 10.22 7.59
CA ARG A 173 -2.25 11.28 7.64
C ARG A 173 -3.63 10.67 7.43
N GLY A 174 -4.66 11.25 8.06
CA GLY A 174 -6.02 10.74 7.95
C GLY A 174 -6.34 9.52 8.81
N PHE A 175 -5.45 9.13 9.75
CA PHE A 175 -5.80 8.12 10.76
C PHE A 175 -7.04 8.57 11.55
N GLY A 176 -7.92 7.64 11.95
CA GLY A 176 -9.20 7.96 12.59
C GLY A 176 -10.43 7.65 11.72
N GLY A 177 -11.62 7.93 12.25
CA GLY A 177 -12.87 7.73 11.50
C GLY A 177 -13.18 6.27 11.14
N GLY A 178 -12.58 5.30 11.82
CA GLY A 178 -12.84 3.86 11.64
C GLY A 178 -11.73 3.06 10.97
N ASN A 179 -10.70 3.72 10.43
CA ASN A 179 -9.57 3.04 9.81
C ASN A 179 -8.61 2.43 10.86
N THR A 180 -7.78 1.48 10.41
CA THR A 180 -7.02 0.62 11.32
C THR A 180 -5.54 0.51 11.01
N ILE A 181 -4.74 0.38 12.05
CA ILE A 181 -3.31 0.04 11.97
C ILE A 181 -3.10 -1.25 12.76
N GLY A 182 -2.56 -2.28 12.11
CA GLY A 182 -2.36 -3.60 12.70
C GLY A 182 -0.91 -4.08 12.66
N LEU A 183 -0.55 -4.91 13.65
CA LEU A 183 0.77 -5.53 13.82
C LEU A 183 0.64 -7.05 13.87
N SER A 184 1.48 -7.79 13.15
CA SER A 184 1.40 -9.27 13.09
C SER A 184 1.59 -9.97 14.44
N THR A 185 2.25 -9.34 15.41
CA THR A 185 2.58 -9.93 16.72
C THR A 185 1.70 -9.41 17.87
N GLY A 186 0.65 -8.67 17.56
CA GLY A 186 -0.20 -8.07 18.59
C GLY A 186 0.28 -6.68 19.05
N ILE A 187 -0.63 -5.80 19.43
CA ILE A 187 -0.38 -4.51 20.08
C ILE A 187 -0.51 -4.71 21.59
N THR A 188 0.61 -4.61 22.29
CA THR A 188 0.68 -4.73 23.76
C THR A 188 0.42 -3.40 24.47
N SER A 189 0.80 -2.28 23.86
CA SER A 189 0.52 -0.95 24.35
C SER A 189 0.60 0.08 23.23
N TYR A 190 -0.03 1.23 23.43
CA TYR A 190 0.09 2.39 22.57
C TYR A 190 0.12 3.67 23.41
N THR A 191 0.78 4.69 22.89
CA THR A 191 0.79 6.05 23.48
C THR A 191 0.72 7.07 22.37
N TYR A 192 0.23 8.26 22.67
CA TYR A 192 0.17 9.36 21.71
C TYR A 192 0.58 10.66 22.40
N SER A 193 1.48 11.38 21.76
CA SER A 193 1.95 12.69 22.22
C SER A 193 1.16 13.80 21.54
N THR A 194 0.36 14.54 22.31
CA THR A 194 -0.43 15.67 21.79
C THR A 194 0.44 16.83 21.30
N SER A 195 1.67 16.96 21.80
CA SER A 195 2.61 18.02 21.41
C SER A 195 3.35 17.73 20.11
N THR A 196 3.70 16.46 19.87
CA THR A 196 4.47 16.06 18.68
C THR A 196 3.64 15.39 17.60
N GLY A 197 2.43 14.91 17.91
CA GLY A 197 1.59 14.15 16.98
C GLY A 197 2.04 12.72 16.75
N ILE A 198 2.98 12.21 17.55
CA ILE A 198 3.52 10.85 17.41
C ILE A 198 2.65 9.85 18.17
N LEU A 199 2.07 8.90 17.44
CA LEU A 199 1.45 7.67 17.94
C LEU A 199 2.50 6.56 17.97
N GLN A 200 2.84 6.08 19.16
CA GLN A 200 3.75 4.96 19.33
C GLN A 200 2.97 3.67 19.61
N LEU A 201 3.19 2.63 18.81
CA LEU A 201 2.64 1.30 19.03
C LEU A 201 3.77 0.34 19.42
N LYS A 202 3.51 -0.51 20.42
CA LYS A 202 4.46 -1.53 20.88
C LYS A 202 3.90 -2.93 20.79
N SER A 203 4.71 -3.85 20.29
CA SER A 203 4.48 -5.29 20.42
C SER A 203 5.60 -5.89 21.25
N THR A 204 5.26 -6.56 22.35
CA THR A 204 6.23 -7.18 23.26
C THR A 204 5.91 -8.67 23.40
N PRO A 205 6.38 -9.52 22.46
CA PRO A 205 6.20 -10.96 22.58
C PRO A 205 7.04 -11.53 23.72
N LEU A 206 6.60 -12.64 24.32
CA LEU A 206 7.23 -13.23 25.50
C LEU A 206 8.70 -13.67 25.28
N LEU A 207 9.04 -14.07 24.04
CA LEU A 207 10.31 -14.70 23.69
C LEU A 207 11.14 -13.90 22.67
N SER A 208 10.77 -12.65 22.37
CA SER A 208 11.49 -11.82 21.40
C SER A 208 11.58 -10.36 21.84
N SER A 209 12.44 -9.60 21.16
CA SER A 209 12.62 -8.17 21.42
C SER A 209 11.32 -7.39 21.16
N THR A 210 11.06 -6.37 21.98
CA THR A 210 9.97 -5.41 21.76
C THR A 210 10.13 -4.73 20.40
N PHE A 211 9.08 -4.83 19.58
CA PHE A 211 8.90 -4.02 18.40
C PHE A 211 8.27 -2.68 18.79
N THR A 212 8.82 -1.59 18.27
CA THR A 212 8.22 -0.25 18.42
C THR A 212 8.09 0.39 17.05
N ILE A 213 6.89 0.87 16.74
CA ILE A 213 6.66 1.72 15.57
C ILE A 213 6.21 3.10 16.04
N ASN A 214 6.90 4.13 15.57
CA ASN A 214 6.54 5.52 15.77
C ASN A 214 5.81 6.02 14.53
N ILE A 215 4.57 6.44 14.68
CA ILE A 215 3.74 6.87 13.59
C ILE A 215 3.46 8.35 13.81
N ASP A 216 4.04 9.20 12.97
CA ASP A 216 3.63 10.60 12.93
C ASP A 216 2.24 10.68 12.30
N THR A 217 1.21 10.86 13.13
CA THR A 217 -0.18 11.07 12.68
C THR A 217 -0.55 12.54 12.54
N GLY A 218 0.33 13.45 12.98
CA GLY A 218 0.02 14.84 13.26
C GLY A 218 -0.72 15.05 14.59
N THR A 219 -0.86 16.31 14.99
CA THR A 219 -1.53 16.73 16.23
C THR A 219 -3.06 16.71 16.12
N GLY A 220 -3.78 16.78 17.25
CA GLY A 220 -5.24 16.96 17.28
C GLY A 220 -6.06 15.70 17.54
N TYR A 221 -5.43 14.58 17.88
CA TYR A 221 -6.10 13.35 18.32
C TYR A 221 -6.30 13.29 19.84
N ASP A 222 -7.38 12.63 20.27
CA ASP A 222 -7.61 12.19 21.65
C ASP A 222 -7.38 10.67 21.74
N MET A 223 -6.47 10.25 22.61
CA MET A 223 -6.15 8.85 22.83
C MET A 223 -7.34 8.03 23.35
N ASN A 224 -8.31 8.67 24.02
CA ASN A 224 -9.54 8.02 24.51
C ASN A 224 -10.43 7.51 23.38
N HIS A 225 -10.24 8.02 22.16
CA HIS A 225 -10.94 7.56 20.97
C HIS A 225 -10.18 6.44 20.24
N PHE A 226 -9.03 6.01 20.74
CA PHE A 226 -8.35 4.82 20.24
C PHE A 226 -8.84 3.58 20.98
N SER A 227 -8.99 2.48 20.25
CA SER A 227 -9.38 1.20 20.85
C SER A 227 -8.75 0.06 20.11
N THR A 228 -8.36 -1.00 20.81
CA THR A 228 -7.92 -2.24 20.17
C THR A 228 -9.16 -3.07 19.84
N SER A 229 -9.47 -3.27 18.55
CA SER A 229 -10.61 -4.11 18.13
C SER A 229 -10.30 -5.61 18.28
N SER A 230 -9.03 -5.96 18.30
CA SER A 230 -8.44 -7.28 18.48
C SER A 230 -7.02 -7.09 19.04
N SER A 231 -6.39 -8.16 19.52
CA SER A 231 -5.04 -8.07 20.11
C SER A 231 -3.99 -7.54 19.14
N ASP A 232 -4.25 -7.48 17.84
CA ASP A 232 -3.34 -7.10 16.76
C ASP A 232 -3.68 -5.79 16.05
N THR A 233 -4.80 -5.14 16.37
CA THR A 233 -5.32 -4.03 15.57
C THR A 233 -5.72 -2.85 16.44
N LEU A 234 -5.20 -1.66 16.10
CA LEU A 234 -5.63 -0.38 16.66
C LEU A 234 -6.64 0.27 15.72
N LEU A 235 -7.81 0.58 16.27
CA LEU A 235 -8.88 1.34 15.63
C LEU A 235 -8.79 2.80 16.05
N GLY A 236 -8.68 3.70 15.09
CA GLY A 236 -8.80 5.14 15.32
C GLY A 236 -10.26 5.57 15.23
N LYS A 237 -10.85 6.05 16.34
CA LYS A 237 -12.07 6.85 16.31
C LYS A 237 -11.63 8.31 16.44
N LYS A 238 -12.28 9.22 15.72
CA LYS A 238 -12.00 10.66 15.83
C LYS A 238 -13.16 11.28 16.59
#